data_AF-A0A645G7T0-F1
#
_entry.id   AF-A0A645G7T0-F1
#
_cell.length_a   1.000
_cell.length_b   1.000
_cell.length_c   1.000
_cell.angle_alpha   90.00
_cell.angle_beta   90.00
_cell.angle_gamma   90.00
#
_symmetry.space_group_name_H-M   'P 1'
#
loop_
_entity.id
_entity.type
_entity.pdbx_description
1 polymer ?
#
loop_
_entity_poly.entity_id
_entity_poly.type
_entity_poly.pdbx_seq_one_letter_code
_entity_poly.pdbx_strand_id
1 'polypeptide(L)'
;MISVDTSLEARKRALRETRYGVCAFHSDNTVANHQVVNLEYEDRITVSFVLSGFNTVETREIRLMGTKGDIFANMEENYIRVRTFGSKEDRVIRPAVYGGSHSGGDVLLMQDVVTRLQNNDMHQARTQASLSLESHLIAFAAEHARASDTVVQLEDFTRSISNQRG
;
A
#
# COMPACT_ATOMS: atom_id res chain seq x y z
N MET A 1 5.12 -15.65 6.40
CA MET A 1 5.83 -16.73 7.13
C MET A 1 4.80 -17.51 7.95
N ILE A 2 4.69 -18.83 7.78
CA ILE A 2 3.63 -19.66 8.43
C ILE A 2 4.03 -20.24 9.80
N SER A 3 5.30 -20.08 10.20
CA SER A 3 5.86 -20.48 11.50
C SER A 3 7.15 -19.69 11.74
N VAL A 4 7.40 -19.29 12.99
CA VAL A 4 8.65 -18.63 13.41
C VAL A 4 9.83 -19.61 13.32
N ASP A 5 9.61 -20.89 13.67
CA ASP A 5 10.53 -21.98 13.36
C ASP A 5 10.41 -22.32 11.86
N THR A 6 11.50 -22.15 11.12
CA THR A 6 11.57 -22.40 9.69
C THR A 6 11.91 -23.85 9.35
N SER A 7 11.99 -24.76 10.32
CA SER A 7 12.17 -26.19 10.08
C SER A 7 11.02 -26.77 9.22
N LEU A 8 11.30 -27.85 8.48
CA LEU A 8 10.26 -28.52 7.68
C LEU A 8 9.14 -29.07 8.58
N GLU A 9 9.50 -29.60 9.75
CA GLU A 9 8.53 -30.19 10.68
C GLU A 9 7.60 -29.13 11.29
N ALA A 10 8.12 -27.96 11.67
CA ALA A 10 7.28 -26.85 12.11
C ALA A 10 6.36 -26.34 11.00
N ARG A 11 6.85 -26.25 9.76
CA ARG A 11 6.02 -25.88 8.59
C ARG A 11 4.90 -26.89 8.32
N LYS A 12 5.19 -28.19 8.34
CA LYS A 12 4.17 -29.24 8.18
C LYS A 12 3.14 -29.23 9.30
N ARG A 13 3.59 -29.01 10.54
CA ARG A 13 2.71 -28.86 11.71
C ARG A 13 1.77 -27.66 11.52
N ALA A 14 2.31 -26.49 11.17
CA ALA A 14 1.53 -25.28 10.93
C ALA A 14 0.48 -25.48 9.82
N LEU A 15 0.82 -26.15 8.72
CA LEU A 15 -0.15 -26.47 7.68
C LEU A 15 -1.27 -27.40 8.17
N ARG A 16 -0.98 -28.38 9.03
CA ARG A 16 -1.98 -29.34 9.52
C ARG A 16 -2.87 -28.78 10.62
N GLU A 17 -2.30 -27.98 11.51
CA GLU A 17 -2.95 -27.58 12.78
C GLU A 17 -3.53 -26.17 12.74
N THR A 18 -3.27 -25.39 11.68
CA THR A 18 -3.77 -24.00 11.56
C THR A 18 -4.54 -23.79 10.25
N ARG A 19 -5.11 -22.59 10.09
CA ARG A 19 -5.80 -22.20 8.86
C ARG A 19 -4.89 -22.09 7.64
N TYR A 20 -3.56 -22.09 7.81
CA TYR A 20 -2.62 -21.97 6.69
C TYR A 20 -2.60 -23.16 5.72
N GLY A 21 -3.09 -24.35 6.12
CA GLY A 21 -3.24 -25.49 5.21
C GLY A 21 -4.60 -25.62 4.54
N VAL A 22 -5.55 -24.72 4.84
CA VAL A 22 -6.87 -24.75 4.22
C VAL A 22 -6.81 -24.03 2.87
N CYS A 23 -7.35 -24.67 1.82
CA CYS A 23 -7.43 -24.07 0.50
C CYS A 23 -8.29 -22.80 0.54
N ALA A 24 -7.73 -21.66 0.11
CA ALA A 24 -8.42 -20.37 0.13
C ALA A 24 -9.69 -20.31 -0.75
N PHE A 25 -9.84 -21.25 -1.70
CA PHE A 25 -11.01 -21.41 -2.56
C PHE A 25 -12.07 -22.36 -2.01
N HIS A 26 -11.72 -23.16 -0.99
CA HIS A 26 -12.61 -24.10 -0.31
C HIS A 26 -12.75 -23.75 1.18
N SER A 27 -12.49 -22.49 1.54
CA SER A 27 -12.67 -21.95 2.87
C SER A 27 -13.69 -20.83 2.87
N ASP A 28 -14.16 -20.46 4.06
CA ASP A 28 -14.99 -19.28 4.28
C ASP A 28 -14.14 -18.00 4.21
N ASN A 29 -13.41 -17.81 3.11
CA ASN A 29 -12.56 -16.64 2.91
C ASN A 29 -13.42 -15.42 2.58
N THR A 30 -13.49 -14.48 3.53
CA THR A 30 -14.25 -13.24 3.39
C THR A 30 -13.40 -12.04 2.97
N VAL A 31 -12.13 -12.25 2.63
CA VAL A 31 -11.24 -11.17 2.18
C VAL A 31 -11.72 -10.65 0.82
N ALA A 32 -11.84 -9.33 0.71
CA ALA A 32 -12.22 -8.69 -0.54
C ALA A 32 -11.19 -9.00 -1.64
N ASN A 33 -11.66 -9.56 -2.75
CA ASN A 33 -10.82 -9.82 -3.92
C ASN A 33 -10.66 -8.58 -4.82
N HIS A 34 -11.59 -7.63 -4.73
CA HIS A 34 -11.50 -6.30 -5.32
C HIS A 34 -12.13 -5.29 -4.36
N GLN A 35 -11.53 -4.10 -4.29
CA GLN A 35 -12.05 -2.99 -3.50
C GLN A 35 -11.73 -1.68 -4.19
N VAL A 36 -12.74 -0.84 -4.36
CA VAL A 36 -12.59 0.54 -4.82
C VAL A 36 -12.85 1.45 -3.64
N VAL A 37 -11.89 2.30 -3.33
CA VAL A 37 -11.99 3.29 -2.26
C VAL A 37 -11.89 4.67 -2.90
N ASN A 38 -12.89 5.52 -2.66
CA ASN A 38 -12.85 6.92 -3.05
C ASN A 38 -12.64 7.76 -1.79
N LEU A 39 -11.63 8.62 -1.82
CA LEU A 39 -11.26 9.52 -0.73
C LEU A 39 -11.43 10.96 -1.19
N GLU A 40 -11.92 11.81 -0.29
CA GLU A 40 -11.93 13.26 -0.44
C GLU A 40 -11.11 13.86 0.71
N TYR A 41 -10.10 14.66 0.36
CA TYR A 41 -9.29 15.42 1.31
C TYR A 41 -9.85 16.84 1.48
N GLU A 42 -9.44 17.54 2.54
CA GLU A 42 -9.93 18.88 2.92
C GLU A 42 -9.92 19.92 1.78
N ASP A 43 -8.91 19.88 0.91
CA ASP A 43 -8.78 20.76 -0.26
C ASP A 43 -9.59 20.30 -1.49
N ARG A 44 -10.59 19.43 -1.31
CA ARG A 44 -11.38 18.80 -2.40
C ARG A 44 -10.52 17.99 -3.38
N ILE A 45 -9.34 17.56 -2.94
CA ILE A 45 -8.52 16.60 -3.68
C ILE A 45 -9.21 15.25 -3.56
N THR A 46 -9.48 14.64 -4.71
CA THR A 46 -10.10 13.31 -4.77
C THR A 46 -9.08 12.26 -5.15
N VAL A 47 -9.17 11.10 -4.52
CA VAL A 47 -8.33 9.93 -4.82
C VAL A 47 -9.24 8.74 -5.04
N SER A 48 -9.01 8.00 -6.12
CA SER A 48 -9.61 6.69 -6.33
C SER A 48 -8.52 5.64 -6.24
N PHE A 49 -8.67 4.72 -5.29
CA PHE A 49 -7.76 3.61 -5.07
C PHE A 49 -8.47 2.31 -5.43
N VAL A 50 -7.89 1.56 -6.38
CA VAL A 50 -8.44 0.29 -6.84
C VAL A 50 -7.46 -0.82 -6.47
N LEU A 51 -7.92 -1.74 -5.65
CA LEU A 51 -7.23 -2.98 -5.33
C LEU A 51 -7.93 -4.13 -6.03
N SER A 52 -7.19 -4.98 -6.74
CA SER A 52 -7.70 -6.23 -7.30
C SER A 52 -6.64 -7.32 -7.14
N GLY A 53 -7.04 -8.44 -6.53
CA GLY A 53 -6.23 -9.66 -6.42
C GLY A 53 -6.37 -10.60 -7.62
N PHE A 54 -7.25 -10.27 -8.59
CA PHE A 54 -7.45 -11.05 -9.81
C PHE A 54 -7.04 -10.25 -11.04
N ASN A 55 -5.73 -10.20 -11.28
CA ASN A 55 -5.12 -9.57 -12.44
C ASN A 55 -4.20 -10.57 -13.16
N THR A 56 -4.17 -10.49 -14.50
CA THR A 56 -3.25 -11.30 -15.31
C THR A 56 -1.82 -10.74 -15.28
N VAL A 57 -1.69 -9.45 -14.95
CA VAL A 57 -0.41 -8.74 -14.78
C VAL A 57 -0.43 -8.09 -13.40
N GLU A 58 0.51 -8.49 -12.55
CA GLU A 58 0.75 -7.80 -11.29
C GLU A 58 1.45 -6.48 -11.58
N THR A 59 0.78 -5.35 -11.36
CA THR A 59 1.39 -4.04 -11.53
C THR A 59 0.82 -3.05 -10.52
N ARG A 60 1.53 -1.95 -10.34
CA ARG A 60 1.07 -0.77 -9.61
C ARG A 60 1.09 0.38 -10.59
N GLU A 61 -0.06 1.04 -10.70
CA GLU A 61 -0.23 2.22 -11.54
C GLU A 61 -0.65 3.40 -10.67
N ILE A 62 -0.15 4.58 -11.01
CA ILE A 62 -0.56 5.83 -10.36
C ILE A 62 -0.77 6.89 -11.44
N ARG A 63 -1.87 7.63 -11.29
CA ARG A 63 -2.14 8.82 -12.09
C ARG A 63 -2.39 10.01 -11.18
N LEU A 64 -1.61 11.07 -11.38
CA LEU A 64 -1.75 12.33 -10.67
C LEU A 64 -2.17 13.38 -11.68
N MET A 65 -3.32 14.01 -11.46
CA MET A 65 -3.87 15.04 -12.35
C MET A 65 -3.81 16.38 -11.65
N GLY A 66 -3.30 17.40 -12.34
CA GLY A 66 -3.15 18.74 -11.81
C GLY A 66 -3.49 19.81 -12.83
N THR A 67 -3.38 21.06 -12.41
CA THR A 67 -3.75 22.23 -13.22
C THR A 67 -2.84 22.48 -14.42
N LYS A 68 -1.64 21.89 -14.43
CA LYS A 68 -0.62 22.06 -15.47
C LYS A 68 -0.46 20.83 -16.37
N GLY A 69 -1.17 19.75 -16.10
CA GLY A 69 -0.97 18.48 -16.78
C GLY A 69 -1.22 17.28 -15.88
N ASP A 70 -0.71 16.12 -16.30
CA ASP A 70 -0.83 14.88 -15.55
C ASP A 70 0.46 14.05 -15.57
N ILE A 71 0.62 13.25 -14.53
CA ILE A 71 1.70 12.28 -14.37
C ILE A 71 1.06 10.90 -14.35
N PHE A 72 1.58 9.98 -15.15
CA PHE A 72 1.20 8.58 -15.13
C PHE A 72 2.44 7.72 -14.93
N ALA A 73 2.42 6.80 -13.98
CA ALA A 73 3.50 5.84 -13.80
C ALA A 73 2.96 4.42 -13.78
N ASN A 74 3.71 3.52 -14.41
CA ASN A 74 3.47 2.09 -14.40
C ASN A 74 4.75 1.40 -13.90
N MET A 75 4.59 0.64 -12.83
CA MET A 75 5.71 -0.02 -12.16
C MET A 75 6.30 -1.16 -12.98
N GLU A 76 5.46 -1.99 -13.60
CA GLU A 76 5.88 -3.15 -14.40
C GLU A 76 6.62 -2.71 -15.67
N GLU A 77 6.12 -1.69 -16.36
CA GLU A 77 6.74 -1.14 -17.58
C GLU A 77 7.92 -0.19 -17.27
N ASN A 78 8.20 0.05 -15.99
CA ASN A 78 9.27 0.90 -15.45
C ASN A 78 9.38 2.29 -16.13
N TYR A 79 8.30 3.07 -16.09
CA TYR A 79 8.35 4.47 -16.49
C TYR A 79 7.41 5.37 -15.70
N ILE A 80 7.77 6.65 -15.71
CA ILE A 80 6.94 7.78 -15.30
C ILE A 80 6.82 8.70 -16.50
N ARG A 81 5.59 8.89 -17.00
CA ARG A 81 5.26 9.82 -18.08
C ARG A 81 4.71 11.09 -17.47
N VAL A 82 5.34 12.21 -17.80
CA VAL A 82 4.92 13.55 -17.40
C VAL A 82 4.43 14.29 -18.64
N ARG A 83 3.17 14.71 -18.62
CA ARG A 83 2.56 15.48 -19.70
C ARG A 83 2.17 16.85 -19.17
N THR A 84 2.63 17.90 -19.84
CA THR A 84 2.25 19.29 -19.55
C THR A 84 1.25 19.75 -20.60
N PHE A 85 0.18 20.43 -20.20
CA PHE A 85 -0.78 20.98 -21.16
C PHE A 85 -0.11 21.98 -22.11
N GLY A 86 -0.44 21.88 -23.41
CA GLY A 86 0.16 22.70 -24.46
C GLY A 86 1.57 22.26 -24.90
N SER A 87 2.19 21.28 -24.24
CA SER A 87 3.42 20.66 -24.74
C SER A 87 3.13 19.79 -25.95
N LYS A 88 4.05 19.78 -26.91
CA LYS A 88 4.01 18.84 -28.06
C LYS A 88 4.62 17.48 -27.74
N GLU A 89 5.39 17.41 -26.66
CA GLU A 89 6.15 16.21 -26.29
C GLU A 89 5.90 15.84 -24.83
N ASP A 90 5.82 14.52 -24.59
CA ASP A 90 5.78 13.95 -23.25
C ASP A 90 7.21 13.72 -22.74
N ARG A 91 7.44 14.00 -21.46
CA ARG A 91 8.69 13.63 -20.81
C ARG A 91 8.54 12.25 -20.17
N VAL A 92 9.36 11.30 -20.61
CA VAL A 92 9.43 9.96 -20.02
C VAL A 92 10.66 9.84 -19.14
N ILE A 93 10.45 9.47 -17.87
CA ILE A 93 11.50 9.19 -16.89
C ILE A 93 11.52 7.68 -16.68
N ARG A 94 12.71 7.07 -16.74
CA ARG A 94 12.93 5.66 -16.40
C ARG A 94 13.71 5.57 -15.09
N PRO A 95 13.06 5.16 -13.98
CA PRO A 95 13.74 4.95 -12.72
C PRO A 95 14.90 3.95 -12.86
N ALA A 96 15.93 4.15 -12.05
CA ALA A 96 17.01 3.19 -11.93
C ALA A 96 16.48 1.87 -11.37
N VAL A 97 16.93 0.76 -11.95
CA VAL A 97 16.59 -0.59 -11.48
C VAL A 97 17.65 -1.03 -10.48
N TYR A 98 17.21 -1.44 -9.31
CA TYR A 98 18.05 -1.99 -8.26
C TYR A 98 17.78 -3.50 -8.16
N GLY A 99 18.84 -4.28 -7.95
CA GLY A 99 18.70 -5.72 -7.71
C GLY A 99 18.06 -6.00 -6.33
N GLY A 100 17.56 -7.22 -6.15
CA GLY A 100 16.97 -7.69 -4.89
C GLY A 100 15.50 -8.06 -5.01
N SER A 101 14.84 -8.29 -3.88
CA SER A 101 13.41 -8.57 -3.80
C SER A 101 12.58 -7.29 -4.00
N HIS A 102 11.33 -7.44 -4.45
CA HIS A 102 10.36 -6.34 -4.62
C HIS A 102 10.90 -5.15 -5.43
N SER A 103 11.48 -5.41 -6.60
CA SER A 103 12.05 -4.40 -7.51
C SER A 103 13.12 -3.51 -6.87
N GLY A 104 13.83 -4.01 -5.85
CA GLY A 104 14.87 -3.29 -5.12
C GLY A 104 14.34 -2.37 -4.01
N GLY A 105 13.02 -2.30 -3.80
CA GLY A 105 12.41 -1.49 -2.74
C GLY A 105 12.91 -1.89 -1.35
N ASP A 106 13.00 -3.19 -1.07
CA ASP A 106 13.49 -3.70 0.22
C ASP A 106 14.94 -3.29 0.48
N VAL A 107 15.78 -3.35 -0.56
CA VAL A 107 17.20 -3.01 -0.47
C VAL A 107 17.37 -1.54 -0.12
N LEU A 108 16.66 -0.65 -0.84
CA LEU A 108 16.73 0.79 -0.60
C LEU A 108 16.13 1.19 0.75
N LEU A 109 15.05 0.54 1.18
CA LEU A 109 14.44 0.77 2.49
C LEU A 109 15.42 0.42 3.62
N MET A 110 16.04 -0.77 3.55
CA MET A 110 17.03 -1.18 4.54
C MET A 110 18.29 -0.32 4.51
N GLN A 111 18.71 0.13 3.32
CA GLN A 111 19.82 1.05 3.18
C GLN A 111 19.54 2.41 3.84
N ASP A 112 18.32 2.96 3.69
CA ASP A 112 17.92 4.18 4.41
C ASP A 112 17.96 3.95 5.92
N VAL A 113 17.37 2.86 6.43
CA VAL A 113 17.41 2.53 7.87
C VAL A 113 18.84 2.48 8.42
N VAL A 114 19.74 1.73 7.77
CA VAL A 114 21.14 1.61 8.21
C VAL A 114 21.85 2.97 8.15
N THR A 115 21.65 3.72 7.07
CA THR A 115 22.23 5.06 6.91
C THR A 115 21.78 5.99 8.03
N ARG A 116 20.49 5.95 8.39
CA ARG A 116 19.94 6.79 9.45
C ARG A 116 20.44 6.42 10.85
N LEU A 117 20.58 5.12 11.11
CA LEU A 117 21.15 4.63 12.36
C LEU A 117 22.61 5.05 12.51
N GLN A 118 23.40 4.96 11.43
CA GLN A 118 24.80 5.38 11.44
C GLN A 118 24.97 6.89 11.66
N ASN A 119 24.05 7.69 11.13
CA ASN A 119 24.10 9.15 11.25
C ASN A 119 23.36 9.71 12.48
N ASN A 120 22.66 8.86 13.24
CA ASN A 120 21.82 9.24 14.37
C ASN A 120 20.75 10.29 14.00
N ASP A 121 20.14 10.17 12.82
CA ASP A 121 19.17 11.12 12.25
C ASP A 121 17.81 10.45 11.90
N MET A 122 17.39 9.44 12.67
CA MET A 122 16.13 8.71 12.47
C MET A 122 14.88 9.60 12.34
N HIS A 123 14.89 10.80 12.95
CA HIS A 123 13.82 11.79 12.80
C HIS A 123 13.68 12.33 11.36
N GLN A 124 14.65 12.10 10.49
CA GLN A 124 14.61 12.46 9.07
C GLN A 124 14.14 11.31 8.17
N ALA A 125 13.79 10.14 8.74
CA ALA A 125 13.26 9.03 7.98
C ALA A 125 11.97 9.45 7.23
N ARG A 126 11.86 9.03 5.97
CA ARG A 126 10.70 9.35 5.11
C ARG A 126 9.44 8.60 5.50
N THR A 127 9.58 7.47 6.19
CA THR A 127 8.50 6.54 6.57
C THR A 127 8.47 6.36 8.09
N GLN A 128 8.31 7.47 8.82
CA GLN A 128 8.15 7.40 10.28
C GLN A 128 6.85 6.69 10.67
N ALA A 129 6.85 6.10 11.86
CA ALA A 129 5.69 5.38 12.40
C ALA A 129 4.45 6.29 12.51
N SER A 130 4.64 7.56 12.89
CA SER A 130 3.58 8.56 12.95
C SER A 130 2.94 8.81 11.59
N LEU A 131 3.74 8.92 10.53
CA LEU A 131 3.25 9.11 9.16
C LEU A 131 2.56 7.83 8.63
N SER A 132 3.09 6.68 9.01
CA SER A 132 2.53 5.38 8.62
C SER A 132 1.20 5.10 9.32
N LEU A 133 0.95 5.65 10.50
CA LEU A 133 -0.29 5.45 11.24
C LEU A 133 -1.51 5.92 10.45
N GLU A 134 -1.40 7.08 9.80
CA GLU A 134 -2.52 7.68 9.04
C GLU A 134 -2.98 6.75 7.91
N SER A 135 -2.06 6.16 7.13
CA SER A 135 -2.43 5.22 6.06
C SER A 135 -3.11 3.95 6.58
N HIS A 136 -2.73 3.48 7.78
CA HIS A 136 -3.41 2.37 8.44
C HIS A 136 -4.82 2.76 8.89
N LEU A 137 -5.00 3.97 9.43
CA LEU A 137 -6.33 4.47 9.81
C LEU A 137 -7.24 4.59 8.59
N ILE A 138 -6.74 5.06 7.45
CA ILE A 138 -7.48 5.09 6.18
C ILE A 138 -7.89 3.67 5.76
N ALA A 139 -6.99 2.69 5.86
CA ALA A 139 -7.31 1.30 5.52
C ALA A 139 -8.42 0.73 6.42
N PHE A 140 -8.37 0.99 7.73
CA PHE A 140 -9.42 0.55 8.65
C PHE A 140 -10.75 1.28 8.42
N ALA A 141 -10.71 2.59 8.15
CA ALA A 141 -11.90 3.37 7.82
C ALA A 141 -12.55 2.88 6.52
N ALA A 142 -11.76 2.55 5.51
CA ALA A 142 -12.24 1.98 4.24
C ALA A 142 -12.89 0.61 4.42
N GLU A 143 -12.32 -0.24 5.29
CA GLU A 143 -12.93 -1.53 5.62
C GLU A 143 -14.21 -1.37 6.45
N HIS A 144 -14.24 -0.43 7.40
CA HIS A 144 -15.45 -0.10 8.14
C HIS A 144 -16.56 0.37 7.19
N ALA A 145 -16.25 1.33 6.31
CA ALA A 145 -17.16 1.83 5.28
C ALA A 145 -17.74 0.70 4.41
N ARG A 146 -16.88 -0.24 3.98
CA ARG A 146 -17.29 -1.40 3.19
C ARG A 146 -18.24 -2.33 3.97
N ALA A 147 -17.98 -2.54 5.25
CA ALA A 147 -18.77 -3.44 6.09
C ALA A 147 -20.10 -2.83 6.54
N SER A 148 -20.17 -1.51 6.72
CA SER A 148 -21.37 -0.78 7.16
C SER A 148 -22.19 -0.18 6.03
N ASP A 149 -21.68 -0.16 4.80
CA ASP A 149 -22.29 0.49 3.63
C ASP A 149 -22.52 2.01 3.86
N THR A 150 -21.50 2.68 4.39
CA THR A 150 -21.56 4.11 4.74
C THR A 150 -20.33 4.88 4.33
N VAL A 151 -20.49 6.18 4.08
CA VAL A 151 -19.36 7.12 4.01
C VAL A 151 -18.82 7.37 5.42
N VAL A 152 -17.50 7.33 5.57
CA VAL A 152 -16.81 7.49 6.86
C VAL A 152 -16.00 8.78 6.83
N GLN A 153 -16.22 9.63 7.83
CA GLN A 153 -15.33 10.75 8.13
C GLN A 153 -14.13 10.24 8.94
N LEU A 154 -12.92 10.43 8.41
CA LEU A 154 -11.70 9.84 8.99
C LEU A 154 -11.43 10.34 10.42
N GLU A 155 -11.70 11.62 10.69
CA GLU A 155 -11.53 12.22 12.01
C GLU A 155 -12.46 11.59 13.05
N ASP A 156 -13.74 11.45 12.73
CA ASP A 156 -14.73 10.86 13.63
C ASP A 156 -14.45 9.37 13.86
N PHE A 157 -14.05 8.65 12.81
CA PHE A 157 -13.60 7.27 12.93
C PHE A 157 -12.40 7.16 13.88
N THR A 158 -11.39 8.00 13.70
CA THR A 158 -10.17 8.01 14.52
C THR A 158 -10.47 8.39 15.99
N ARG A 159 -11.41 9.31 16.22
CA ARG A 159 -11.87 9.65 17.57
C ARG A 159 -12.60 8.48 18.23
N SER A 160 -13.43 7.75 17.48
CA SER A 160 -14.20 6.61 17.99
C SER A 160 -13.30 5.47 18.50
N ILE A 161 -12.24 5.13 17.76
CA ILE A 161 -11.29 4.07 18.16
C ILE A 161 -10.41 4.51 19.35
N SER A 162 -10.15 5.80 19.49
CA SER A 162 -9.35 6.34 20.60
C SER A 162 -10.15 6.33 21.91
N ASN A 163 -11.45 6.57 21.84
CA ASN A 163 -12.35 6.59 23.00
C ASN A 163 -12.77 5.19 23.48
N GLN A 164 -12.55 4.13 22.68
CA GLN A 164 -12.79 2.74 23.10
C GLN A 164 -11.72 2.18 24.05
N ARG A 165 -10.68 2.97 24.40
CA ARG A 165 -9.65 2.62 25.39
C ARG A 165 -9.97 3.10 26.82
N GLY A 166 -11.23 3.45 27.10
CA GLY A 166 -11.74 3.83 28.43
C GLY A 166 -12.53 2.72 29.08
#